data_AF-A0A0S6XQS8-F1
#
_entry.id   AF-A0A0S6XQS8-F1
#
_cell.length_a   1.000
_cell.length_b   1.000
_cell.length_c   1.000
_cell.angle_alpha   90.00
_cell.angle_beta   90.00
_cell.angle_gamma   90.00
#
_symmetry.space_group_name_H-M   'P 1'
#
loop_
_entity.id
_entity.type
_entity.pdbx_description
1 polymer ?
#
loop_
_entity_poly.entity_id
_entity_poly.type
_entity_poly.pdbx_seq_one_letter_code
_entity_poly.pdbx_strand_id
1 'polypeptide(L)'
;MSLPKSATLQLPGWQGTLSVSNGDSPRAPPQKGIVVFSGGSAANSLVDLFNGIADQHSSNLSYVIPISDNGGSTSELIRVLGGPGIGDLRSRLVRLIPDSDDPGSEAHAIKLLFNHRLPNDCNAARREWLDIVEAQHSLWNHISSPKKELIRSFLITVNLEIVKRLRPTSRFDFSKASIGNLFLTGARLFTGSLESAIYLLSSICVVSPSISVLPAINTNFSHHISAGLADGTTITGQNNISHPSVGQDTVPGFITALDNQGRSAADSTEESDNIEDANMPGTLPTLRASQINFTKTVNPSLALHPGGRANSGTPLPDDLPSRIDRLWYISPYGAEIRLPANPRILTALTSSSSIIYSIGSLYTSLIPSLILRGVGAAIMNTPGIRSKILILNGCNDRETGPSHSPFRALDFVQAIADACVQSQGRPRAESAELRAAVSHVVYMDGEGVPKVDREELARVGVEAIKTHGRRTIDGELRYDTEALGGALGMVLGRRTFGDRSRRNTLER
;
A
#
# COMPACT_ATOMS: atom_id res chain seq x y z
N MET A 1 -25.08 -48.77 -27.49
CA MET A 1 -25.60 -48.97 -26.12
C MET A 1 -25.92 -47.60 -25.54
N SER A 2 -27.21 -47.28 -25.49
CA SER A 2 -27.77 -46.03 -24.97
C SER A 2 -27.78 -46.03 -23.45
N LEU A 3 -27.12 -45.05 -22.82
CA LEU A 3 -27.23 -44.77 -21.38
C LEU A 3 -28.51 -43.97 -21.09
N PRO A 4 -29.20 -44.23 -19.96
CA PRO A 4 -30.56 -43.72 -19.74
C PRO A 4 -30.59 -42.22 -19.38
N LYS A 5 -31.63 -41.55 -19.86
CA LYS A 5 -32.00 -40.17 -19.52
C LYS A 5 -32.74 -40.17 -18.18
N SER A 6 -32.43 -39.19 -17.33
CA SER A 6 -33.07 -38.82 -16.05
C SER A 6 -32.90 -39.82 -14.90
N ALA A 7 -32.27 -39.36 -13.82
CA ALA A 7 -32.31 -39.99 -12.50
C ALA A 7 -33.16 -39.10 -11.59
N THR A 8 -34.29 -39.64 -11.11
CA THR A 8 -35.19 -38.97 -10.16
C THR A 8 -34.87 -39.51 -8.76
N LEU A 9 -34.25 -38.69 -7.92
CA LEU A 9 -34.08 -39.00 -6.49
C LEU A 9 -35.32 -38.51 -5.73
N GLN A 10 -36.20 -39.44 -5.34
CA GLN A 10 -37.30 -39.16 -4.42
C GLN A 10 -36.81 -39.40 -2.98
N LEU A 11 -36.76 -38.33 -2.18
CA LEU A 11 -36.66 -38.43 -0.73
C LEU A 11 -38.08 -38.65 -0.15
N PRO A 12 -38.28 -39.58 0.79
CA PRO A 12 -39.61 -39.79 1.37
C PRO A 12 -40.04 -38.56 2.17
N GLY A 13 -41.15 -37.92 1.78
CA GLY A 13 -41.77 -36.83 2.55
C GLY A 13 -41.87 -35.46 1.86
N TRP A 14 -41.42 -35.31 0.60
CA TRP A 14 -41.48 -34.03 -0.10
C TRP A 14 -42.21 -34.15 -1.45
N GLN A 15 -43.34 -33.45 -1.61
CA GLN A 15 -44.18 -33.44 -2.83
C GLN A 15 -43.82 -32.28 -3.78
N GLY A 16 -42.54 -31.98 -3.96
CA GLY A 16 -42.07 -30.97 -4.90
C GLY A 16 -41.20 -31.57 -6.00
N THR A 17 -41.52 -31.33 -7.27
CA THR A 17 -40.67 -31.70 -8.41
C THR A 17 -39.74 -30.54 -8.75
N LEU A 18 -38.44 -30.69 -8.52
CA LEU A 18 -37.42 -29.73 -8.97
C LEU A 18 -37.16 -29.97 -10.47
N SER A 19 -37.72 -29.13 -11.32
CA SER A 19 -37.37 -29.11 -12.74
C SER A 19 -36.10 -28.28 -12.94
N VAL A 20 -34.98 -28.94 -13.22
CA VAL A 20 -33.77 -28.25 -13.69
C VAL A 20 -33.92 -28.06 -15.19
N SER A 21 -34.24 -26.84 -15.62
CA SER A 21 -34.18 -26.47 -17.03
C SER A 21 -32.73 -26.48 -17.49
N ASN A 22 -32.35 -27.47 -18.31
CA ASN A 22 -31.13 -27.38 -19.13
C ASN A 22 -31.38 -26.32 -20.22
N GLY A 23 -31.15 -25.06 -19.90
CA GLY A 23 -31.21 -23.92 -20.81
C GLY A 23 -30.18 -22.89 -20.39
N ASP A 24 -29.24 -22.63 -21.30
CA ASP A 24 -28.11 -21.69 -21.22
C ASP A 24 -27.28 -21.70 -19.93
N SER A 25 -25.99 -21.99 -20.08
CA SER A 25 -24.99 -21.67 -19.07
C SER A 25 -25.23 -20.23 -18.62
N PRO A 26 -25.39 -19.92 -17.32
CA PRO A 26 -25.56 -18.55 -16.89
C PRO A 26 -24.33 -17.79 -17.38
N ARG A 27 -24.54 -16.91 -18.36
CA ARG A 27 -23.51 -16.00 -18.86
C ARG A 27 -22.94 -15.32 -17.63
N ALA A 28 -21.68 -15.62 -17.29
CA ALA A 28 -21.06 -15.10 -16.09
C ALA A 28 -21.33 -13.58 -16.04
N PRO A 29 -21.81 -13.05 -14.90
CA PRO A 29 -22.14 -11.64 -14.82
C PRO A 29 -20.94 -10.83 -15.32
N PRO A 30 -21.16 -9.76 -16.11
CA PRO A 30 -20.06 -9.02 -16.69
C PRO A 30 -19.12 -8.59 -15.57
N GLN A 31 -17.86 -9.05 -15.65
CA GLN A 31 -16.83 -8.68 -14.71
C GLN A 31 -16.60 -7.18 -14.85
N LYS A 32 -16.99 -6.43 -13.82
CA LYS A 32 -16.91 -4.97 -13.80
C LYS A 32 -16.02 -4.48 -12.67
N GLY A 33 -15.24 -5.32 -12.00
CA GLY A 33 -14.33 -4.84 -10.96
C GLY A 33 -13.12 -4.09 -11.52
N ILE A 34 -12.62 -3.12 -10.75
CA ILE A 34 -11.31 -2.49 -10.91
C ILE A 34 -10.52 -2.78 -9.64
N VAL A 35 -9.32 -3.34 -9.79
CA VAL A 35 -8.39 -3.58 -8.67
C VAL A 35 -7.24 -2.57 -8.78
N VAL A 36 -6.99 -1.84 -7.70
CA VAL A 36 -5.90 -0.87 -7.61
C VAL A 36 -4.88 -1.38 -6.60
N PHE A 37 -3.70 -1.77 -7.07
CA PHE A 37 -2.55 -1.96 -6.19
C PHE A 37 -2.00 -0.57 -5.84
N SER A 38 -1.99 -0.25 -4.55
CA SER A 38 -1.62 1.07 -4.05
C SER A 38 -0.78 0.93 -2.78
N GLY A 39 0.17 1.85 -2.62
CA GLY A 39 0.82 2.09 -1.33
C GLY A 39 0.29 3.34 -0.64
N GLY A 40 1.19 3.98 0.09
CA GLY A 40 0.95 5.15 0.94
C GLY A 40 0.54 6.45 0.24
N SER A 41 1.08 7.56 0.73
CA SER A 41 0.49 8.90 0.52
C SER A 41 0.45 9.39 -0.93
N ALA A 42 1.33 8.94 -1.82
CA ALA A 42 1.39 9.41 -3.20
C ALA A 42 0.06 9.16 -3.94
N ALA A 43 -0.49 7.95 -3.79
CA ALA A 43 -1.74 7.55 -4.41
C ALA A 43 -2.98 8.23 -3.81
N ASN A 44 -2.84 9.01 -2.72
CA ASN A 44 -3.98 9.75 -2.14
C ASN A 44 -4.49 10.86 -3.06
N SER A 45 -3.63 11.38 -3.95
CA SER A 45 -4.02 12.38 -4.95
C SER A 45 -4.90 11.82 -6.07
N LEU A 46 -4.90 10.48 -6.25
CA LEU A 46 -5.62 9.81 -7.33
C LEU A 46 -6.90 9.09 -6.87
N VAL A 47 -7.23 9.14 -5.57
CA VAL A 47 -8.39 8.41 -5.02
C VAL A 47 -9.69 8.87 -5.67
N ASP A 48 -9.90 10.18 -5.75
CA ASP A 48 -11.13 10.76 -6.29
C ASP A 48 -11.27 10.43 -7.78
N LEU A 49 -10.14 10.37 -8.48
CA LEU A 49 -10.10 9.94 -9.87
C LEU A 49 -10.54 8.48 -10.02
N PHE A 50 -9.96 7.57 -9.24
CA PHE A 50 -10.33 6.14 -9.29
C PHE A 50 -11.78 5.89 -8.88
N ASN A 51 -12.27 6.60 -7.85
CA ASN A 51 -13.67 6.55 -7.44
C ASN A 51 -14.59 7.02 -8.57
N GLY A 52 -14.25 8.16 -9.19
CA GLY A 52 -14.98 8.68 -10.35
C GLY A 52 -15.01 7.68 -11.51
N ILE A 53 -13.88 7.05 -11.85
CA ILE A 53 -13.83 6.02 -12.89
C ILE A 53 -14.72 4.82 -12.54
N ALA A 54 -14.69 4.36 -11.28
CA ALA A 54 -15.49 3.22 -10.83
C ALA A 54 -16.99 3.52 -10.89
N ASP A 55 -17.42 4.69 -10.41
CA ASP A 55 -18.84 5.10 -10.43
C ASP A 55 -19.38 5.17 -11.86
N GLN A 56 -18.58 5.69 -12.78
CA GLN A 56 -18.94 5.86 -14.19
C GLN A 56 -19.15 4.53 -14.93
N HIS A 57 -18.44 3.47 -14.50
CA HIS A 57 -18.57 2.14 -15.08
C HIS A 57 -19.50 1.22 -14.27
N SER A 58 -20.08 1.76 -13.18
CA SER A 58 -20.84 1.00 -12.17
C SER A 58 -20.05 -0.24 -11.73
N SER A 59 -18.79 0.02 -11.40
CA SER A 59 -17.74 -0.95 -11.14
C SER A 59 -17.42 -1.01 -9.66
N ASN A 60 -17.17 -2.21 -9.14
CA ASN A 60 -16.61 -2.34 -7.79
C ASN A 60 -15.13 -1.93 -7.82
N LEU A 61 -14.69 -1.18 -6.81
CA LEU A 61 -13.32 -0.71 -6.69
C LEU A 61 -12.65 -1.35 -5.49
N SER A 62 -11.58 -2.11 -5.71
CA SER A 62 -10.82 -2.78 -4.65
C SER A 62 -9.41 -2.24 -4.58
N TYR A 63 -9.07 -1.57 -3.48
CA TYR A 63 -7.71 -1.15 -3.18
C TYR A 63 -6.97 -2.27 -2.46
N VAL A 64 -5.86 -2.74 -3.02
CA VAL A 64 -4.95 -3.70 -2.38
C VAL A 64 -3.77 -2.94 -1.78
N ILE A 65 -3.61 -3.04 -0.46
CA ILE A 65 -2.65 -2.26 0.31
C ILE A 65 -1.66 -3.21 1.02
N PRO A 66 -0.34 -3.03 0.87
CA PRO A 66 0.65 -3.82 1.59
C PRO A 66 0.59 -3.58 3.11
N ILE A 67 1.14 -4.51 3.89
CA ILE A 67 1.13 -4.45 5.36
C ILE A 67 2.54 -4.49 5.98
N SER A 68 3.57 -4.22 5.17
CA SER A 68 4.98 -4.28 5.57
C SER A 68 5.56 -2.96 6.08
N ASP A 69 4.75 -1.90 6.12
CA ASP A 69 5.16 -0.59 6.67
C ASP A 69 5.61 -0.73 8.12
N ASN A 70 6.87 -0.40 8.38
CA ASN A 70 7.48 -0.40 9.71
C ASN A 70 8.09 0.97 10.08
N GLY A 71 7.67 2.06 9.42
CA GLY A 71 8.16 3.40 9.70
C GLY A 71 7.20 4.26 10.54
N GLY A 72 7.72 5.35 11.12
CA GLY A 72 6.91 6.41 11.74
C GLY A 72 6.08 5.97 12.94
N SER A 73 4.87 6.51 13.06
CA SER A 73 3.94 6.13 14.13
C SER A 73 3.50 4.66 14.07
N THR A 74 3.68 3.99 12.92
CA THR A 74 3.40 2.55 12.79
C THR A 74 4.48 1.73 13.49
N SER A 75 5.75 2.13 13.42
CA SER A 75 6.87 1.39 14.03
C SER A 75 6.70 1.22 15.53
N GLU A 76 6.26 2.28 16.21
CA GLU A 76 6.09 2.31 17.66
C GLU A 76 4.95 1.39 18.13
N LEU A 77 3.85 1.35 17.35
CA LEU A 77 2.76 0.40 17.60
C LEU A 77 3.22 -1.05 17.39
N ILE A 78 3.98 -1.31 16.33
CA ILE A 78 4.52 -2.65 16.06
C ILE A 78 5.47 -3.07 17.19
N ARG A 79 6.35 -2.18 17.63
CA ARG A 79 7.34 -2.45 18.68
C ARG A 79 6.67 -2.83 20.01
N VAL A 80 5.69 -2.05 20.45
CA VAL A 80 5.07 -2.23 21.77
C VAL A 80 3.91 -3.21 21.74
N LEU A 81 3.08 -3.23 20.70
CA LEU A 81 1.85 -4.02 20.65
C LEU A 81 1.91 -5.20 19.66
N GLY A 82 2.91 -5.22 18.78
CA GLY A 82 2.97 -6.15 17.65
C GLY A 82 1.90 -5.86 16.60
N GLY A 83 2.00 -6.52 15.45
CA GLY A 83 0.96 -6.51 14.43
C GLY A 83 1.39 -6.00 13.06
N PRO A 84 0.46 -5.98 12.10
CA PRO A 84 0.76 -5.56 10.74
C PRO A 84 1.04 -4.06 10.66
N GLY A 85 1.75 -3.64 9.60
CA GLY A 85 1.87 -2.24 9.24
C GLY A 85 0.51 -1.68 8.81
N ILE A 86 -0.03 -0.74 9.57
CA ILE A 86 -1.38 -0.19 9.38
C ILE A 86 -1.42 1.22 8.78
N GLY A 87 -0.26 1.89 8.64
CA GLY A 87 -0.19 3.30 8.24
C GLY A 87 -0.86 3.60 6.90
N ASP A 88 -0.57 2.77 5.90
CA ASP A 88 -1.12 2.89 4.55
C ASP A 88 -2.61 2.54 4.49
N LEU A 89 -3.03 1.50 5.23
CA LEU A 89 -4.45 1.14 5.37
C LEU A 89 -5.26 2.30 5.97
N ARG A 90 -4.77 2.88 7.07
CA ARG A 90 -5.38 4.07 7.68
C ARG A 90 -5.47 5.20 6.66
N SER A 91 -4.35 5.54 6.01
CA SER A 91 -4.29 6.65 5.05
C SER A 91 -5.35 6.49 3.95
N ARG A 92 -5.49 5.28 3.40
CA ARG A 92 -6.50 4.99 2.37
C ARG A 92 -7.92 5.11 2.89
N LEU A 93 -8.22 4.52 4.05
CA LEU A 93 -9.55 4.55 4.65
C LEU A 93 -10.00 5.96 4.99
N VAL A 94 -9.10 6.77 5.56
CA VAL A 94 -9.41 8.16 5.92
C VAL A 94 -9.59 9.03 4.67
N ARG A 95 -8.88 8.74 3.58
CA ARG A 95 -9.07 9.47 2.31
C ARG A 95 -10.39 9.14 1.62
N LEU A 96 -10.94 7.94 1.85
CA LEU A 96 -12.24 7.50 1.34
C LEU A 96 -13.43 8.02 2.14
N ILE A 97 -13.20 8.72 3.26
CA ILE A 97 -14.28 9.39 4.00
C ILE A 97 -14.88 10.46 3.09
N PRO A 98 -16.21 10.44 2.85
CA PRO A 98 -16.88 11.41 2.00
C PRO A 98 -16.51 12.83 2.38
N ASP A 99 -16.12 13.63 1.38
CA ASP A 99 -15.90 15.05 1.56
C ASP A 99 -17.26 15.74 1.75
N SER A 100 -17.32 16.63 2.74
CA SER A 100 -18.47 17.50 2.98
C SER A 100 -17.99 18.94 3.00
N ASP A 101 -18.64 19.81 2.23
CA ASP A 101 -18.32 21.24 2.21
C ASP A 101 -18.69 21.96 3.50
N ASP A 102 -19.47 21.32 4.38
CA ASP A 102 -19.83 21.82 5.72
C ASP A 102 -18.76 21.41 6.76
N PRO A 103 -17.99 22.36 7.33
CA PRO A 103 -17.03 22.09 8.39
C PRO A 103 -17.68 21.57 9.69
N GLY A 104 -18.98 21.82 9.87
CA GLY A 104 -19.76 21.34 11.01
C GLY A 104 -20.29 19.92 10.85
N SER A 105 -20.06 19.28 9.70
CA SER A 105 -20.54 17.92 9.44
C SER A 105 -19.81 16.89 10.30
N GLU A 106 -20.52 15.85 10.69
CA GLU A 106 -19.94 14.73 11.43
C GLU A 106 -18.85 14.00 10.63
N ALA A 107 -19.02 13.88 9.31
CA ALA A 107 -18.04 13.23 8.44
C ALA A 107 -16.71 14.01 8.42
N HIS A 108 -16.79 15.34 8.37
CA HIS A 108 -15.62 16.22 8.45
C HIS A 108 -14.91 16.06 9.80
N ALA A 109 -15.65 16.09 10.92
CA ALA A 109 -15.09 15.91 12.26
C ALA A 109 -14.41 14.54 12.45
N ILE A 110 -15.03 13.46 11.98
CA ILE A 110 -14.42 12.11 12.01
C ILE A 110 -13.15 12.06 11.16
N LYS A 111 -13.16 12.70 9.98
CA LYS A 111 -11.98 12.79 9.10
C LYS A 111 -10.85 13.57 9.75
N LEU A 112 -11.15 14.66 10.46
CA LEU A 112 -10.17 15.41 11.26
C LEU A 112 -9.60 14.54 12.38
N LEU A 113 -10.45 13.87 13.16
CA LEU A 113 -10.03 12.98 14.24
C LEU A 113 -9.05 11.90 13.77
N PHE A 114 -9.35 11.20 12.68
CA PHE A 114 -8.49 10.09 12.21
C PHE A 114 -7.26 10.54 11.41
N ASN A 115 -7.24 11.77 10.88
CA ASN A 115 -6.04 12.38 10.33
C ASN A 115 -5.13 12.99 11.39
N HIS A 116 -5.67 13.26 12.58
CA HIS A 116 -4.93 13.92 13.65
C HIS A 116 -3.67 13.14 14.06
N ARG A 117 -2.58 13.89 14.22
CA ARG A 117 -1.32 13.40 14.75
C ARG A 117 -0.98 14.18 16.00
N LEU A 118 -0.57 13.45 17.03
CA LEU A 118 -0.15 14.06 18.28
C LEU A 118 1.11 14.92 18.10
N PRO A 119 1.36 15.88 19.00
CA PRO A 119 2.55 16.72 19.02
C PRO A 119 3.85 15.92 18.97
N ASN A 120 4.93 16.58 18.55
CA ASN A 120 6.27 15.97 18.57
C ASN A 120 6.88 15.90 19.98
N ASP A 121 6.43 16.74 20.90
CA ASP A 121 6.89 16.70 22.30
C ASP A 121 6.20 15.55 23.05
N CYS A 122 6.98 14.67 23.66
CA CYS A 122 6.49 13.46 24.32
C CYS A 122 5.48 13.76 25.45
N ASN A 123 5.74 14.80 26.25
CA ASN A 123 4.87 15.15 27.38
C ASN A 123 3.57 15.81 26.93
N ALA A 124 3.62 16.69 25.93
CA ALA A 124 2.45 17.27 25.29
C ALA A 124 1.59 16.19 24.61
N ALA A 125 2.22 15.30 23.84
CA ALA A 125 1.55 14.20 23.16
C ALA A 125 0.84 13.26 24.14
N ARG A 126 1.49 12.92 25.26
CA ARG A 126 0.87 12.08 26.30
C ARG A 126 -0.34 12.76 26.95
N ARG A 127 -0.26 14.06 27.26
CA ARG A 127 -1.40 14.80 27.84
C ARG A 127 -2.57 14.85 26.87
N GLU A 128 -2.29 15.23 25.63
CA GLU A 128 -3.33 15.31 24.60
C GLU A 128 -3.96 13.95 24.29
N TRP A 129 -3.18 12.87 24.30
CA TRP A 129 -3.70 11.51 24.19
C TRP A 129 -4.70 11.18 25.32
N LEU A 130 -4.37 11.52 26.57
CA LEU A 130 -5.26 11.31 27.71
C LEU A 130 -6.54 12.14 27.58
N ASP A 131 -6.45 13.41 27.18
CA ASP A 131 -7.61 14.27 26.94
C ASP A 131 -8.55 13.69 25.85
N ILE A 132 -7.97 13.06 24.82
CA ILE A 132 -8.73 12.37 23.77
C ILE A 132 -9.42 11.12 24.33
N VAL A 133 -8.71 10.29 25.09
CA VAL A 133 -9.26 9.05 25.70
C VAL A 133 -10.37 9.38 26.72
N GLU A 134 -10.25 10.48 27.44
CA GLU A 134 -11.24 10.99 28.41
C GLU A 134 -12.40 11.76 27.76
N ALA A 135 -12.40 11.90 26.42
CA ALA A 135 -13.38 12.66 25.65
C ALA A 135 -13.48 14.16 25.98
N GLN A 136 -12.41 14.75 26.54
CA GLN A 136 -12.32 16.18 26.86
C GLN A 136 -11.77 17.03 25.70
N HIS A 137 -11.05 16.40 24.77
CA HIS A 137 -10.43 17.09 23.65
C HIS A 137 -11.46 17.62 22.62
N SER A 138 -11.18 18.79 22.04
CA SER A 138 -12.05 19.47 21.07
C SER A 138 -12.29 18.71 19.77
N LEU A 139 -11.45 17.72 19.44
CA LEU A 139 -11.62 16.83 18.28
C LEU A 139 -12.92 16.02 18.33
N TRP A 140 -13.53 15.89 19.52
CA TRP A 140 -14.81 15.22 19.70
C TRP A 140 -16.03 16.10 19.42
N ASN A 141 -15.81 17.38 19.10
CA ASN A 141 -16.88 18.28 18.69
C ASN A 141 -17.48 17.82 17.36
N HIS A 142 -18.78 18.02 17.18
CA HIS A 142 -19.54 17.61 15.98
C HIS A 142 -19.59 16.10 15.68
N ILE A 143 -19.07 15.24 16.57
CA ILE A 143 -19.23 13.78 16.52
C ILE A 143 -20.40 13.37 17.41
N SER A 144 -21.38 12.64 16.88
CA SER A 144 -22.54 12.15 17.63
C SER A 144 -22.12 11.25 18.80
N SER A 145 -22.93 11.24 19.85
CA SER A 145 -22.67 10.44 21.05
C SER A 145 -22.47 8.94 20.74
N PRO A 146 -23.30 8.26 19.91
CA PRO A 146 -23.09 6.85 19.61
C PRO A 146 -21.75 6.56 18.92
N LYS A 147 -21.35 7.38 17.94
CA LYS A 147 -20.05 7.21 17.26
C LYS A 147 -18.89 7.54 18.20
N LYS A 148 -19.03 8.57 19.04
CA LYS A 148 -18.04 8.96 20.05
C LYS A 148 -17.77 7.81 21.02
N GLU A 149 -18.80 7.24 21.62
CA GLU A 149 -18.67 6.10 22.56
C GLU A 149 -18.03 4.89 21.86
N LEU A 150 -18.47 4.58 20.63
CA LEU A 150 -17.91 3.47 19.85
C LEU A 150 -16.44 3.69 19.50
N ILE A 151 -16.05 4.86 19.02
CA ILE A 151 -14.64 5.14 18.69
C ILE A 151 -13.80 5.10 19.97
N ARG A 152 -14.29 5.73 21.05
CA ARG A 152 -13.59 5.80 22.32
C ARG A 152 -13.37 4.42 22.94
N SER A 153 -14.28 3.46 22.80
CA SER A 153 -14.07 2.11 23.34
C SER A 153 -12.83 1.41 22.75
N PHE A 154 -12.48 1.66 21.48
CA PHE A 154 -11.26 1.12 20.87
C PHE A 154 -10.02 1.89 21.29
N LEU A 155 -10.11 3.21 21.45
CA LEU A 155 -9.01 4.02 21.98
C LEU A 155 -8.68 3.66 23.44
N ILE A 156 -9.70 3.37 24.26
CA ILE A 156 -9.52 2.85 25.62
C ILE A 156 -8.85 1.47 25.58
N THR A 157 -9.29 0.61 24.67
CA THR A 157 -8.70 -0.73 24.51
C THR A 157 -7.21 -0.65 24.19
N VAL A 158 -6.81 0.15 23.20
CA VAL A 158 -5.38 0.30 22.88
C VAL A 158 -4.60 0.94 24.03
N ASN A 159 -5.18 1.93 24.73
CA ASN A 159 -4.56 2.53 25.91
C ASN A 159 -4.31 1.50 27.02
N LEU A 160 -5.30 0.64 27.30
CA LEU A 160 -5.16 -0.44 28.27
C LEU A 160 -4.04 -1.42 27.86
N GLU A 161 -3.98 -1.80 26.59
CA GLU A 161 -2.97 -2.71 26.07
C GLU A 161 -1.56 -2.10 26.08
N ILE A 162 -1.43 -0.79 25.89
CA ILE A 162 -0.18 -0.04 26.07
C ILE A 162 0.26 -0.07 27.53
N VAL A 163 -0.66 0.24 28.46
CA VAL A 163 -0.35 0.27 29.91
C VAL A 163 0.05 -1.12 30.43
N LYS A 164 -0.60 -2.19 29.99
CA LYS A 164 -0.22 -3.58 30.35
C LYS A 164 1.20 -3.96 29.92
N ARG A 165 1.68 -3.37 28.82
CA ARG A 165 3.01 -3.64 28.25
C ARG A 165 4.06 -2.61 28.68
N LEU A 166 3.70 -1.68 29.55
CA LEU A 166 4.65 -0.74 30.11
C LEU A 166 5.74 -1.49 30.90
N ARG A 167 7.00 -1.15 30.65
CA ARG A 167 8.17 -1.65 31.37
C ARG A 167 9.04 -0.47 31.82
N PRO A 168 9.86 -0.61 32.88
CA PRO A 168 10.85 0.41 33.22
C PRO A 168 11.81 0.70 32.07
N THR A 169 12.18 -0.33 31.30
CA THR A 169 13.10 -0.29 30.17
C THR A 169 12.44 0.03 28.82
N SER A 170 11.11 -0.06 28.73
CA SER A 170 10.37 0.21 27.49
C SER A 170 9.05 0.93 27.76
N ARG A 171 8.93 2.15 27.21
CA ARG A 171 7.72 2.96 27.27
C ARG A 171 7.21 3.22 25.87
N PHE A 172 5.89 3.37 25.75
CA PHE A 172 5.27 3.80 24.49
C PHE A 172 5.47 5.31 24.32
N ASP A 173 6.04 5.71 23.19
CA ASP A 173 6.18 7.11 22.80
C ASP A 173 4.98 7.57 21.97
N PHE A 174 4.21 8.51 22.52
CA PHE A 174 3.06 9.10 21.83
C PHE A 174 3.43 10.18 20.81
N SER A 175 4.71 10.59 20.74
CA SER A 175 5.17 11.65 19.85
C SER A 175 4.85 11.33 18.39
N LYS A 176 4.17 12.26 17.69
CA LYS A 176 3.71 12.10 16.29
C LYS A 176 2.76 10.92 16.04
N ALA A 177 2.24 10.27 17.09
CA ALA A 177 1.35 9.13 16.93
C ALA A 177 0.06 9.55 16.22
N SER A 178 -0.41 8.72 15.29
CA SER A 178 -1.64 8.95 14.54
C SER A 178 -2.83 8.37 15.30
N ILE A 179 -3.86 9.20 15.55
CA ILE A 179 -5.08 8.74 16.24
C ILE A 179 -5.79 7.64 15.44
N GLY A 180 -5.83 7.77 14.11
CA GLY A 180 -6.36 6.70 13.27
C GLY A 180 -5.55 5.41 13.32
N ASN A 181 -4.23 5.48 13.57
CA ASN A 181 -3.42 4.28 13.74
C ASN A 181 -3.74 3.61 15.08
N LEU A 182 -3.83 4.41 16.15
CA LEU A 182 -4.21 3.92 17.49
C LEU A 182 -5.61 3.28 17.47
N PHE A 183 -6.57 3.90 16.77
CA PHE A 183 -7.90 3.33 16.57
C PHE A 183 -7.88 1.98 15.86
N LEU A 184 -7.23 1.88 14.69
CA LEU A 184 -7.20 0.62 13.93
C LEU A 184 -6.52 -0.49 14.71
N THR A 185 -5.44 -0.18 15.42
CA THR A 185 -4.77 -1.14 16.31
C THR A 185 -5.68 -1.57 17.45
N GLY A 186 -6.39 -0.64 18.10
CA GLY A 186 -7.35 -0.93 19.15
C GLY A 186 -8.52 -1.79 18.66
N ALA A 187 -9.10 -1.46 17.50
CA ALA A 187 -10.18 -2.23 16.88
C ALA A 187 -9.73 -3.65 16.50
N ARG A 188 -8.51 -3.80 15.97
CA ARG A 188 -7.92 -5.11 15.68
C ARG A 188 -7.73 -5.92 16.96
N LEU A 189 -7.16 -5.32 18.00
CA LEU A 189 -6.91 -6.02 19.27
C LEU A 189 -8.23 -6.44 19.95
N PHE A 190 -9.25 -5.58 19.87
CA PHE A 190 -10.58 -5.89 20.40
C PHE A 190 -11.26 -7.04 19.64
N THR A 191 -11.22 -7.00 18.30
CA THR A 191 -11.93 -7.98 17.45
C THR A 191 -11.12 -9.24 17.16
N GLY A 192 -9.81 -9.22 17.41
CA GLY A 192 -8.87 -10.27 16.99
C GLY A 192 -8.71 -10.38 15.47
N SER A 193 -9.10 -9.37 14.68
CA SER A 193 -9.08 -9.44 13.21
C SER A 193 -8.80 -8.08 12.56
N LEU A 194 -7.77 -8.04 11.71
CA LEU A 194 -7.44 -6.85 10.92
C LEU A 194 -8.58 -6.48 9.96
N GLU A 195 -9.18 -7.45 9.28
CA GLU A 195 -10.27 -7.19 8.35
C GLU A 195 -11.52 -6.63 9.05
N SER A 196 -11.82 -7.13 10.25
CA SER A 196 -12.93 -6.62 11.06
C SER A 196 -12.68 -5.18 11.49
N ALA A 197 -11.44 -4.83 11.84
CA ALA A 197 -11.05 -3.46 12.15
C ALA A 197 -11.21 -2.50 10.94
N ILE A 198 -10.80 -2.96 9.75
CA ILE A 198 -10.98 -2.20 8.49
C ILE A 198 -12.46 -2.02 8.18
N TYR A 199 -13.25 -3.07 8.29
CA TYR A 199 -14.70 -3.02 8.08
C TYR A 199 -15.39 -2.05 9.05
N LEU A 200 -14.98 -2.07 10.31
CA LEU A 200 -15.53 -1.19 11.33
C LEU A 200 -15.22 0.28 11.04
N LEU A 201 -13.97 0.61 10.71
CA LEU A 201 -13.60 1.97 10.33
C LEU A 201 -14.38 2.42 9.10
N SER A 202 -14.47 1.57 8.08
CA SER A 202 -15.21 1.86 6.85
C SER A 202 -16.70 2.15 7.14
N SER A 203 -17.30 1.38 8.06
CA SER A 203 -18.70 1.53 8.45
C SER A 203 -18.94 2.81 9.26
N ILE A 204 -18.08 3.13 10.23
CA ILE A 204 -18.16 4.37 11.03
C ILE A 204 -18.07 5.60 10.14
N CYS A 205 -17.19 5.53 9.13
CA CYS A 205 -16.91 6.58 8.17
C CYS A 205 -17.89 6.62 6.99
N VAL A 206 -18.85 5.69 6.90
CA VAL A 206 -19.83 5.61 5.81
C VAL A 206 -19.16 5.58 4.43
N VAL A 207 -18.08 4.79 4.30
CA VAL A 207 -17.43 4.56 3.01
C VAL A 207 -18.39 3.77 2.11
N SER A 208 -18.42 4.11 0.81
CA SER A 208 -19.30 3.45 -0.17
C SER A 208 -19.11 1.92 -0.16
N PRO A 209 -20.20 1.12 -0.17
CA PRO A 209 -20.11 -0.34 -0.22
C PRO A 209 -19.54 -0.88 -1.54
N SER A 210 -19.50 -0.07 -2.60
CA SER A 210 -18.85 -0.42 -3.87
C SER A 210 -17.31 -0.36 -3.79
N ILE A 211 -16.77 0.23 -2.72
CA ILE A 211 -15.32 0.40 -2.51
C ILE A 211 -14.86 -0.50 -1.37
N SER A 212 -13.82 -1.29 -1.62
CA SER A 212 -13.20 -2.15 -0.62
C SER A 212 -11.72 -1.82 -0.46
N VAL A 213 -11.24 -1.75 0.78
CA VAL A 213 -9.81 -1.66 1.11
C VAL A 213 -9.38 -3.01 1.67
N LEU A 214 -8.49 -3.69 0.95
CA LEU A 214 -8.07 -5.05 1.24
C LEU A 214 -6.60 -5.06 1.68
N PRO A 215 -6.28 -5.59 2.87
CA PRO A 215 -4.89 -5.80 3.26
C PRO A 215 -4.31 -6.96 2.42
N ALA A 216 -3.10 -6.78 1.91
CA ALA A 216 -2.39 -7.75 1.07
C ALA A 216 -2.33 -9.15 1.71
N ILE A 217 -2.11 -9.18 3.03
CA ILE A 217 -2.09 -10.38 3.87
C ILE A 217 -3.13 -10.20 4.98
N ASN A 218 -3.97 -11.21 5.20
CA ASN A 218 -4.84 -11.24 6.36
C ASN A 218 -4.07 -11.81 7.56
N THR A 219 -3.69 -10.95 8.51
CA THR A 219 -2.87 -11.36 9.66
C THR A 219 -3.01 -10.39 10.84
N ASN A 220 -2.73 -10.92 12.03
CA ASN A 220 -2.55 -10.15 13.26
C ASN A 220 -1.08 -10.00 13.64
N PHE A 221 -0.14 -10.48 12.83
CA PHE A 221 1.30 -10.46 13.12
C PHE A 221 2.06 -9.54 12.17
N SER A 222 3.19 -9.05 12.65
CA SER A 222 4.13 -8.27 11.86
C SER A 222 4.78 -9.14 10.79
N HIS A 223 4.84 -8.65 9.56
CA HIS A 223 5.56 -9.29 8.46
C HIS A 223 6.51 -8.27 7.86
N HIS A 224 7.75 -8.67 7.68
CA HIS A 224 8.82 -7.79 7.24
C HIS A 224 9.31 -8.20 5.86
N ILE A 225 9.85 -7.24 5.13
CA ILE A 225 10.41 -7.43 3.79
C ILE A 225 11.91 -7.16 3.83
N SER A 226 12.63 -7.86 2.96
CA SER A 226 14.04 -7.62 2.67
C SER A 226 14.24 -7.45 1.16
N ALA A 227 15.18 -6.60 0.80
CA ALA A 227 15.61 -6.34 -0.57
C ALA A 227 17.05 -6.83 -0.76
N GLY A 228 17.30 -7.55 -1.85
CA GLY A 228 18.63 -7.92 -2.31
C GLY A 228 19.03 -7.00 -3.44
N LEU A 229 20.21 -6.40 -3.33
CA LEU A 229 20.78 -5.54 -4.37
C LEU A 229 21.60 -6.36 -5.38
N ALA A 230 21.84 -5.78 -6.55
CA ALA A 230 22.59 -6.42 -7.63
C ALA A 230 24.06 -6.75 -7.26
N ASP A 231 24.63 -6.04 -6.29
CA ASP A 231 25.95 -6.33 -5.72
C ASP A 231 25.96 -7.47 -4.67
N GLY A 232 24.79 -8.03 -4.34
CA GLY A 232 24.62 -9.08 -3.34
C GLY A 232 24.32 -8.59 -1.92
N THR A 233 24.34 -7.27 -1.68
CA THR A 233 23.98 -6.67 -0.38
C THR A 233 22.50 -6.91 -0.08
N THR A 234 22.17 -7.16 1.19
CA THR A 234 20.77 -7.31 1.64
C THR A 234 20.40 -6.20 2.61
N ILE A 235 19.26 -5.57 2.38
CA ILE A 235 18.67 -4.55 3.25
C ILE A 235 17.36 -5.10 3.82
N THR A 236 17.21 -5.04 5.14
CA THR A 236 16.06 -5.60 5.85
C THR A 236 15.23 -4.51 6.51
N GLY A 237 13.91 -4.60 6.35
CA GLY A 237 12.94 -3.63 6.86
C GLY A 237 12.52 -2.64 5.79
N GLN A 238 11.21 -2.41 5.65
CA GLN A 238 10.66 -1.54 4.62
C GLN A 238 11.23 -0.12 4.70
N ASN A 239 11.22 0.47 5.90
CA ASN A 239 11.71 1.82 6.10
C ASN A 239 13.22 1.90 5.83
N ASN A 240 14.03 0.88 6.12
CA ASN A 240 15.47 0.91 5.76
C ASN A 240 15.69 0.85 4.24
N ILE A 241 14.79 0.19 3.50
CA ILE A 241 14.83 0.14 2.03
C ILE A 241 14.52 1.53 1.45
N SER A 242 13.51 2.24 1.97
CA SER A 242 13.06 3.53 1.44
C SER A 242 13.78 4.75 2.04
N HIS A 243 14.09 4.70 3.34
CA HIS A 243 14.53 5.81 4.19
C HIS A 243 15.51 5.30 5.27
N PRO A 244 16.81 5.14 4.96
CA PRO A 244 17.76 4.68 5.95
C PRO A 244 17.81 5.64 7.14
N SER A 245 17.78 5.07 8.34
CA SER A 245 18.11 5.80 9.56
C SER A 245 19.62 5.76 9.74
N VAL A 246 20.23 6.91 10.05
CA VAL A 246 21.68 7.04 10.24
C VAL A 246 22.20 5.95 11.19
N GLY A 247 23.08 5.07 10.70
CA GLY A 247 23.76 4.05 11.52
C GLY A 247 23.15 2.64 11.53
N GLN A 248 22.12 2.35 10.73
CA GLN A 248 21.57 0.99 10.56
C GLN A 248 21.79 0.41 9.15
N ASP A 249 22.68 1.04 8.38
CA ASP A 249 22.91 0.69 6.99
C ASP A 249 23.69 -0.61 6.88
N THR A 250 23.03 -1.59 6.27
CA THR A 250 23.59 -2.82 5.70
C THR A 250 24.12 -3.84 6.71
N VAL A 251 23.48 -5.01 6.73
CA VAL A 251 24.14 -6.22 7.23
C VAL A 251 24.80 -6.84 5.99
N PRO A 252 26.13 -6.80 5.85
CA PRO A 252 26.81 -7.48 4.75
C PRO A 252 26.63 -8.98 4.94
N GLY A 253 25.78 -9.60 4.12
CA GLY A 253 25.65 -11.04 3.98
C GLY A 253 25.16 -11.79 5.22
N PHE A 254 24.08 -12.55 5.06
CA PHE A 254 23.90 -13.76 5.86
C PHE A 254 25.03 -14.74 5.52
N ILE A 255 26.21 -14.55 6.12
CA ILE A 255 27.14 -15.65 6.34
C ILE A 255 26.81 -16.17 7.73
N THR A 256 26.23 -17.37 7.78
CA THR A 256 26.27 -18.22 8.96
C THR A 256 27.73 -18.52 9.28
N ALA A 257 28.39 -17.63 10.01
CA ALA A 257 29.65 -17.91 10.67
C ALA A 257 29.81 -16.95 11.84
N LEU A 258 29.95 -17.53 13.03
CA LEU A 258 30.65 -16.88 14.13
C LEU A 258 32.01 -16.43 13.59
N ASP A 259 32.24 -15.13 13.46
CA ASP A 259 33.55 -14.58 13.80
C ASP A 259 33.53 -13.07 13.99
N ASN A 260 34.30 -12.69 14.98
CA ASN A 260 34.30 -11.43 15.70
C ASN A 260 35.41 -10.53 15.13
N GLN A 261 35.13 -9.22 14.96
CA GLN A 261 35.96 -8.09 15.42
C GLN A 261 35.66 -6.78 14.67
N GLY A 262 35.42 -5.71 15.45
CA GLY A 262 35.79 -4.35 15.01
C GLY A 262 34.82 -3.21 15.30
N ARG A 263 34.55 -2.92 16.59
CA ARG A 263 33.77 -1.79 17.15
C ARG A 263 32.24 -1.90 16.97
N SER A 264 31.54 -1.60 18.04
CA SER A 264 30.51 -2.50 18.60
C SER A 264 29.09 -2.25 18.10
N ALA A 265 28.69 -2.92 17.02
CA ALA A 265 27.27 -3.26 16.81
C ALA A 265 26.73 -4.19 17.93
N ALA A 266 27.62 -4.82 18.70
CA ALA A 266 27.27 -5.67 19.84
C ALA A 266 26.68 -4.87 21.01
N ASP A 267 27.15 -3.64 21.29
CA ASP A 267 26.68 -2.83 22.43
C ASP A 267 25.22 -2.38 22.23
N SER A 268 24.88 -1.92 21.02
CA SER A 268 23.50 -1.55 20.67
C SER A 268 22.57 -2.77 20.58
N THR A 269 23.12 -3.94 20.24
CA THR A 269 22.36 -5.20 20.16
C THR A 269 22.08 -5.74 21.57
N GLU A 270 23.08 -5.73 22.46
CA GLU A 270 22.95 -6.12 23.86
C GLU A 270 22.00 -5.19 24.62
N GLU A 271 22.06 -3.88 24.37
CA GLU A 271 21.13 -2.91 24.96
C GLU A 271 19.70 -3.14 24.45
N SER A 272 19.52 -3.45 23.16
CA SER A 272 18.22 -3.80 22.57
C SER A 272 17.67 -5.13 23.09
N ASP A 273 18.53 -6.09 23.40
CA ASP A 273 18.15 -7.40 23.93
C ASP A 273 17.61 -7.32 25.36
N ASN A 274 18.03 -6.32 26.13
CA ASN A 274 17.49 -6.02 27.45
C ASN A 274 16.11 -5.33 27.43
N ILE A 275 15.60 -4.95 26.25
CA ILE A 275 14.28 -4.32 26.08
C ILE A 275 13.20 -5.41 25.94
N GLU A 276 12.39 -5.57 26.98
CA GLU A 276 11.19 -6.41 26.99
C GLU A 276 10.04 -5.76 26.21
N ASP A 277 9.88 -6.14 24.95
CA ASP A 277 8.86 -5.62 24.02
C ASP A 277 7.97 -6.74 23.43
N ALA A 278 7.08 -6.42 22.48
CA ALA A 278 6.24 -7.42 21.80
C ALA A 278 7.01 -8.34 20.84
N ASN A 279 8.33 -8.12 20.67
CA ASN A 279 9.19 -8.91 19.80
C ASN A 279 9.58 -10.24 20.46
N MET A 280 9.58 -11.32 19.68
CA MET A 280 10.04 -12.63 20.15
C MET A 280 11.56 -12.63 20.40
N PRO A 281 12.08 -13.39 21.37
CA PRO A 281 13.51 -13.56 21.55
C PRO A 281 14.20 -14.00 20.24
N GLY A 282 15.32 -13.37 19.89
CA GLY A 282 16.04 -13.64 18.64
C GLY A 282 15.49 -12.92 17.39
N THR A 283 14.48 -12.05 17.53
CA THR A 283 14.05 -11.15 16.44
C THR A 283 15.19 -10.24 16.00
N LEU A 284 15.36 -10.05 14.70
CA LEU A 284 16.42 -9.21 14.13
C LEU A 284 16.44 -7.80 14.78
N PRO A 285 17.60 -7.31 15.28
CA PRO A 285 17.68 -6.01 15.95
C PRO A 285 17.17 -4.84 15.12
N THR A 286 17.41 -4.86 13.80
CA THR A 286 16.94 -3.82 12.86
C THR A 286 15.42 -3.71 12.78
N LEU A 287 14.68 -4.76 13.15
CA LEU A 287 13.22 -4.78 13.17
C LEU A 287 12.65 -4.35 14.54
N ARG A 288 13.48 -4.30 15.59
CA ARG A 288 13.06 -3.94 16.96
C ARG A 288 13.12 -2.45 17.23
N ALA A 289 13.96 -1.72 16.49
CA ALA A 289 14.17 -0.29 16.70
C ALA A 289 12.92 0.54 16.38
N SER A 290 12.61 1.53 17.22
CA SER A 290 11.58 2.52 16.92
C SER A 290 12.08 3.49 15.86
N GLN A 291 11.30 3.71 14.81
CA GLN A 291 11.64 4.53 13.66
C GLN A 291 10.64 5.69 13.50
N ILE A 292 10.28 6.34 14.63
CA ILE A 292 9.33 7.45 14.69
C ILE A 292 9.80 8.65 13.85
N ASN A 293 11.10 8.94 13.90
CA ASN A 293 11.71 10.02 13.13
C ASN A 293 12.26 9.46 11.82
N PHE A 294 11.55 9.69 10.73
CA PHE A 294 12.02 9.40 9.38
C PHE A 294 11.63 10.55 8.45
N THR A 295 12.48 10.82 7.46
CA THR A 295 12.30 11.95 6.53
C THR A 295 12.03 11.40 5.14
N LYS A 296 10.82 11.64 4.61
CA LYS A 296 10.53 11.42 3.19
C LYS A 296 11.03 12.62 2.39
N THR A 297 12.34 12.76 2.17
CA THR A 297 12.84 13.79 1.24
C THR A 297 12.66 13.31 -0.19
N VAL A 298 11.80 13.99 -0.95
CA VAL A 298 11.42 13.59 -2.33
C VAL A 298 12.18 14.37 -3.41
N ASN A 299 13.01 15.38 -3.10
CA ASN A 299 13.90 15.98 -4.10
C ASN A 299 15.15 16.65 -3.48
N PRO A 300 16.37 16.37 -3.98
CA PRO A 300 17.60 17.07 -3.57
C PRO A 300 17.79 18.44 -4.24
N SER A 301 17.07 18.74 -5.32
CA SER A 301 17.40 19.85 -6.24
C SER A 301 16.84 21.22 -5.86
N LEU A 302 16.08 21.35 -4.78
CA LEU A 302 15.45 22.61 -4.35
C LEU A 302 15.98 23.17 -3.01
N ALA A 303 16.97 22.53 -2.38
CA ALA A 303 17.63 23.06 -1.18
C ALA A 303 18.66 24.18 -1.47
N LEU A 304 18.68 24.73 -2.68
CA LEU A 304 19.49 25.91 -3.02
C LEU A 304 18.64 27.17 -2.80
N HIS A 305 18.64 27.68 -1.56
CA HIS A 305 18.32 29.09 -1.34
C HIS A 305 19.37 29.96 -2.04
N PRO A 306 18.97 30.98 -2.83
CA PRO A 306 19.91 31.92 -3.42
C PRO A 306 20.47 32.82 -2.32
N GLY A 307 21.66 32.48 -1.80
CA GLY A 307 22.42 33.36 -0.90
C GLY A 307 23.02 32.73 0.36
N GLY A 308 22.79 31.43 0.64
CA GLY A 308 23.41 30.74 1.77
C GLY A 308 24.74 30.10 1.41
N ARG A 309 25.84 30.51 2.07
CA ARG A 309 27.14 29.83 1.97
C ARG A 309 26.96 28.34 2.32
N ALA A 310 27.47 27.46 1.46
CA ALA A 310 27.46 26.03 1.67
C ALA A 310 28.16 25.68 3.00
N ASN A 311 27.38 25.24 4.00
CA ASN A 311 27.93 24.47 5.10
C ASN A 311 28.21 23.07 4.57
N SER A 312 29.50 22.75 4.44
CA SER A 312 29.99 21.39 4.24
C SER A 312 29.47 20.47 5.34
N GLY A 313 28.57 19.53 5.02
CA GLY A 313 28.27 18.41 5.93
C GLY A 313 26.86 17.83 5.96
N THR A 314 25.87 18.33 5.21
CA THR A 314 24.55 17.68 5.14
C THR A 314 24.54 16.61 4.03
N PRO A 315 24.39 15.30 4.35
CA PRO A 315 24.41 14.25 3.34
C PRO A 315 23.19 14.37 2.42
N LEU A 316 23.42 14.17 1.12
CA LEU A 316 22.36 13.79 0.17
C LEU A 316 21.66 12.54 0.73
N PRO A 317 20.35 12.30 0.47
CA PRO A 317 19.82 10.96 0.70
C PRO A 317 20.59 10.04 -0.24
N ASP A 318 21.52 9.26 0.31
CA ASP A 318 22.47 8.48 -0.47
C ASP A 318 21.70 7.59 -1.46
N ASP A 319 22.17 7.45 -2.69
CA ASP A 319 21.62 6.41 -3.55
C ASP A 319 21.89 5.03 -2.93
N LEU A 320 21.10 4.02 -3.29
CA LEU A 320 21.54 2.65 -3.04
C LEU A 320 22.83 2.37 -3.81
N PRO A 321 23.78 1.59 -3.26
CA PRO A 321 25.05 1.31 -3.94
C PRO A 321 24.84 0.61 -5.30
N SER A 322 23.78 -0.19 -5.42
CA SER A 322 23.35 -0.82 -6.65
C SER A 322 21.82 -1.00 -6.70
N ARG A 323 21.30 -1.34 -7.88
CA ARG A 323 19.85 -1.57 -8.11
C ARG A 323 19.33 -2.69 -7.22
N ILE A 324 18.07 -2.58 -6.77
CA ILE A 324 17.37 -3.71 -6.16
C ILE A 324 17.13 -4.78 -7.25
N ASP A 325 17.60 -6.00 -6.98
CA ASP A 325 17.40 -7.16 -7.87
C ASP A 325 16.08 -7.87 -7.51
N ARG A 326 15.83 -8.11 -6.22
CA ARG A 326 14.61 -8.79 -5.75
C ARG A 326 14.19 -8.37 -4.34
N LEU A 327 12.89 -8.56 -4.06
CA LEU A 327 12.28 -8.37 -2.74
C LEU A 327 11.63 -9.68 -2.27
N TRP A 328 11.72 -9.99 -0.98
CA TRP A 328 11.03 -11.14 -0.38
C TRP A 328 10.55 -10.84 1.04
N TYR A 329 9.57 -11.62 1.52
CA TYR A 329 9.16 -11.60 2.92
C TYR A 329 10.13 -12.41 3.77
N ILE A 330 10.37 -11.96 4.99
CA ILE A 330 11.18 -12.67 5.98
C ILE A 330 10.38 -12.96 7.26
N SER A 331 10.77 -14.03 7.95
CA SER A 331 10.37 -14.27 9.32
C SER A 331 11.04 -13.25 10.27
N PRO A 332 10.58 -13.12 11.52
CA PRO A 332 11.25 -12.29 12.53
C PRO A 332 12.75 -12.63 12.72
N TYR A 333 13.16 -13.85 12.36
CA TYR A 333 14.53 -14.35 12.43
C TYR A 333 15.34 -14.16 11.14
N GLY A 334 14.77 -13.49 10.13
CA GLY A 334 15.43 -13.19 8.86
C GLY A 334 15.38 -14.29 7.79
N ALA A 335 14.76 -15.43 8.08
CA ALA A 335 14.58 -16.49 7.09
C ALA A 335 13.55 -16.09 6.03
N GLU A 336 13.83 -16.33 4.74
CA GLU A 336 12.87 -16.08 3.66
C GLU A 336 11.60 -16.93 3.84
N ILE A 337 10.43 -16.30 3.69
CA ILE A 337 9.12 -16.93 3.78
C ILE A 337 8.24 -16.56 2.59
N ARG A 338 7.34 -17.49 2.22
CA ARG A 338 6.33 -17.26 1.18
C ARG A 338 4.94 -17.26 1.79
N LEU A 339 4.30 -16.09 1.75
CA LEU A 339 3.01 -15.88 2.37
C LEU A 339 1.87 -16.04 1.35
N PRO A 340 0.73 -16.66 1.72
CA PRO A 340 -0.48 -16.57 0.93
C PRO A 340 -1.02 -15.14 0.93
N ALA A 341 -1.54 -14.70 -0.21
CA ALA A 341 -2.33 -13.48 -0.26
C ALA A 341 -3.66 -13.65 0.47
N ASN A 342 -4.25 -12.52 0.85
CA ASN A 342 -5.62 -12.48 1.32
C ASN A 342 -6.58 -13.07 0.24
N PRO A 343 -7.38 -14.09 0.54
CA PRO A 343 -8.31 -14.70 -0.41
C PRO A 343 -9.26 -13.71 -1.09
N ARG A 344 -9.66 -12.63 -0.39
CA ARG A 344 -10.54 -11.59 -0.95
C ARG A 344 -9.88 -10.85 -2.13
N ILE A 345 -8.56 -10.76 -2.15
CA ILE A 345 -7.81 -10.18 -3.28
C ILE A 345 -7.95 -11.09 -4.50
N LEU A 346 -7.81 -12.41 -4.33
CA LEU A 346 -7.96 -13.37 -5.42
C LEU A 346 -9.39 -13.34 -5.98
N THR A 347 -10.40 -13.22 -5.12
CA THR A 347 -11.80 -13.03 -5.53
C THR A 347 -11.99 -11.70 -6.27
N ALA A 348 -11.39 -10.61 -5.78
CA ALA A 348 -11.46 -9.30 -6.44
C ALA A 348 -10.79 -9.32 -7.82
N LEU A 349 -9.61 -9.93 -7.95
CA LEU A 349 -8.92 -10.11 -9.22
C LEU A 349 -9.75 -10.95 -10.20
N THR A 350 -10.30 -12.07 -9.73
CA THR A 350 -11.12 -12.97 -10.55
C THR A 350 -12.39 -12.30 -11.08
N SER A 351 -12.94 -11.32 -10.36
CA SER A 351 -14.14 -10.56 -10.75
C SER A 351 -13.84 -9.21 -11.42
N SER A 352 -12.55 -8.88 -11.59
CA SER A 352 -12.10 -7.63 -12.16
C SER A 352 -11.92 -7.72 -13.66
N SER A 353 -12.18 -6.60 -14.35
CA SER A 353 -11.85 -6.45 -15.76
C SER A 353 -10.58 -5.64 -15.98
N SER A 354 -10.08 -4.97 -14.94
CA SER A 354 -8.90 -4.12 -15.03
C SER A 354 -8.13 -4.06 -13.72
N ILE A 355 -6.81 -4.00 -13.85
CA ILE A 355 -5.86 -3.78 -12.77
C ILE A 355 -5.16 -2.44 -13.02
N ILE A 356 -4.98 -1.66 -11.96
CA ILE A 356 -4.16 -0.46 -11.95
C ILE A 356 -3.05 -0.64 -10.90
N TYR A 357 -1.81 -0.56 -11.34
CA TYR A 357 -0.65 -0.36 -10.47
C TYR A 357 -0.47 1.16 -10.32
N SER A 358 -0.92 1.69 -9.18
CA SER A 358 -0.94 3.13 -8.91
C SER A 358 0.47 3.66 -8.63
N ILE A 359 0.62 4.99 -8.64
CA ILE A 359 1.85 5.66 -8.19
C ILE A 359 2.22 5.29 -6.74
N GLY A 360 3.51 5.17 -6.49
CA GLY A 360 4.09 4.75 -5.21
C GLY A 360 5.45 4.08 -5.41
N SER A 361 6.22 3.94 -4.34
CA SER A 361 7.54 3.30 -4.41
C SER A 361 7.43 1.86 -4.88
N LEU A 362 8.20 1.49 -5.90
CA LEU A 362 8.03 0.23 -6.62
C LEU A 362 8.20 -0.98 -5.70
N TYR A 363 9.29 -1.01 -4.91
CA TYR A 363 9.68 -2.17 -4.12
C TYR A 363 9.03 -2.20 -2.74
N THR A 364 8.60 -1.06 -2.20
CA THR A 364 8.00 -1.00 -0.86
C THR A 364 6.49 -0.77 -0.84
N SER A 365 5.87 -0.38 -1.95
CA SER A 365 4.43 -0.21 -2.06
C SER A 365 3.74 -1.24 -2.96
N LEU A 366 4.28 -1.48 -4.16
CA LEU A 366 3.60 -2.32 -5.17
C LEU A 366 4.04 -3.78 -5.05
N ILE A 367 5.33 -4.05 -5.22
CA ILE A 367 5.91 -5.40 -5.25
C ILE A 367 5.54 -6.25 -4.01
N PRO A 368 5.49 -5.74 -2.77
CA PRO A 368 5.13 -6.57 -1.61
C PRO A 368 3.76 -7.24 -1.74
N SER A 369 2.82 -6.61 -2.43
CA SER A 369 1.49 -7.18 -2.69
C SER A 369 1.50 -8.20 -3.84
N LEU A 370 2.43 -8.06 -4.79
CA LEU A 370 2.50 -8.87 -6.02
C LEU A 370 3.23 -10.20 -5.82
N ILE A 371 4.26 -10.23 -4.97
CA ILE A 371 5.06 -11.43 -4.68
C ILE A 371 4.31 -12.48 -3.85
N LEU A 372 3.13 -12.15 -3.33
CA LEU A 372 2.32 -13.04 -2.51
C LEU A 372 1.78 -14.20 -3.34
N ARG A 373 1.78 -15.40 -2.74
CA ARG A 373 1.38 -16.63 -3.43
C ARG A 373 -0.05 -16.50 -3.97
N GLY A 374 -0.20 -16.77 -5.26
CA GLY A 374 -1.47 -16.73 -5.98
C GLY A 374 -1.76 -15.41 -6.71
N VAL A 375 -1.15 -14.30 -6.29
CA VAL A 375 -1.43 -12.97 -6.89
C VAL A 375 -0.94 -12.91 -8.33
N GLY A 376 0.33 -13.23 -8.58
CA GLY A 376 0.88 -13.17 -9.94
C GLY A 376 0.17 -14.10 -10.93
N ALA A 377 -0.21 -15.30 -10.49
CA ALA A 377 -1.02 -16.21 -11.31
C ALA A 377 -2.40 -15.61 -11.63
N ALA A 378 -3.08 -15.00 -10.64
CA ALA A 378 -4.37 -14.33 -10.86
C ALA A 378 -4.25 -13.10 -11.78
N ILE A 379 -3.16 -12.34 -11.69
CA ILE A 379 -2.93 -11.20 -12.57
C ILE A 379 -2.70 -11.66 -14.01
N MET A 380 -1.83 -12.65 -14.22
CA MET A 380 -1.38 -13.02 -15.56
C MET A 380 -2.36 -13.95 -16.29
N ASN A 381 -3.00 -14.87 -15.56
CA ASN A 381 -3.76 -15.96 -16.17
C ASN A 381 -5.29 -15.77 -16.13
N THR A 382 -5.82 -14.77 -15.41
CA THR A 382 -7.27 -14.53 -15.38
C THR A 382 -7.75 -13.92 -16.70
N PRO A 383 -8.58 -14.63 -17.50
CA PRO A 383 -8.97 -14.17 -18.84
C PRO A 383 -9.84 -12.91 -18.85
N GLY A 384 -10.55 -12.64 -17.76
CA GLY A 384 -11.44 -11.49 -17.65
C GLY A 384 -10.72 -10.15 -17.49
N ILE A 385 -9.44 -10.16 -17.09
CA ILE A 385 -8.65 -8.95 -16.91
C ILE A 385 -8.09 -8.49 -18.27
N ARG A 386 -8.76 -7.51 -18.85
CA ARG A 386 -8.43 -6.97 -20.18
C ARG A 386 -7.29 -5.96 -20.13
N SER A 387 -7.25 -5.14 -19.09
CA SER A 387 -6.31 -4.02 -18.96
C SER A 387 -5.52 -4.11 -17.65
N LYS A 388 -4.19 -4.00 -17.73
CA LYS A 388 -3.25 -4.05 -16.62
C LYS A 388 -2.35 -2.84 -16.75
N ILE A 389 -2.72 -1.77 -16.05
CA ILE A 389 -2.22 -0.42 -16.31
C ILE A 389 -1.21 -0.06 -15.22
N LEU A 390 0.04 0.17 -15.61
CA LEU A 390 1.07 0.74 -14.75
C LEU A 390 1.08 2.26 -14.89
N ILE A 391 0.92 2.99 -13.80
CA ILE A 391 1.11 4.45 -13.76
C ILE A 391 2.51 4.71 -13.20
N LEU A 392 3.42 5.25 -14.02
CA LEU A 392 4.80 5.53 -13.58
C LEU A 392 4.86 6.68 -12.59
N ASN A 393 5.84 6.66 -11.69
CA ASN A 393 6.06 7.74 -10.74
C ASN A 393 6.50 9.04 -11.44
N GLY A 394 6.20 10.17 -10.81
CA GLY A 394 6.61 11.50 -11.30
C GLY A 394 8.10 11.82 -11.12
N CYS A 395 8.82 10.98 -10.38
CA CYS A 395 10.28 10.99 -10.26
C CYS A 395 10.78 9.59 -9.88
N ASN A 396 12.02 9.25 -10.24
CA ASN A 396 12.71 8.10 -9.66
C ASN A 396 13.04 8.41 -8.20
N ASP A 397 12.83 7.41 -7.34
CA ASP A 397 13.23 7.43 -5.93
C ASP A 397 14.48 6.58 -5.72
N ARG A 398 15.00 6.55 -4.49
CA ARG A 398 16.18 5.76 -4.11
C ARG A 398 16.04 4.27 -4.47
N GLU A 399 14.82 3.71 -4.38
CA GLU A 399 14.54 2.30 -4.72
C GLU A 399 14.70 2.01 -6.22
N THR A 400 14.56 3.04 -7.05
CA THR A 400 14.60 2.97 -8.53
C THR A 400 15.81 3.72 -9.11
N GLY A 401 16.79 4.03 -8.26
CA GLY A 401 18.14 4.45 -8.61
C GLY A 401 19.08 3.25 -8.83
N PRO A 402 20.41 3.44 -8.66
CA PRO A 402 21.11 4.69 -8.34
C PRO A 402 21.07 5.72 -9.47
N SER A 403 21.36 6.99 -9.19
CA SER A 403 21.29 8.11 -10.15
C SER A 403 22.16 7.92 -11.39
N HIS A 404 23.25 7.15 -11.28
CA HIS A 404 24.12 6.83 -12.41
C HIS A 404 23.54 5.74 -13.33
N SER A 405 22.56 4.96 -12.85
CA SER A 405 21.87 3.92 -13.60
C SER A 405 20.40 3.84 -13.15
N PRO A 406 19.57 4.85 -13.45
CA PRO A 406 18.18 4.90 -13.00
C PRO A 406 17.30 3.94 -13.79
N PHE A 407 16.24 3.44 -13.15
CA PHE A 407 15.24 2.60 -13.82
C PHE A 407 14.55 3.36 -14.97
N ARG A 408 14.41 2.66 -16.10
CA ARG A 408 13.60 3.05 -17.25
C ARG A 408 12.21 2.41 -17.16
N ALA A 409 11.25 2.85 -17.96
CA ALA A 409 9.90 2.27 -17.96
C ALA A 409 9.88 0.74 -18.14
N LEU A 410 10.75 0.19 -19.00
CA LEU A 410 10.85 -1.26 -19.18
C LEU A 410 11.31 -1.96 -17.89
N ASP A 411 12.21 -1.34 -17.11
CA ASP A 411 12.69 -1.91 -15.84
C ASP A 411 11.56 -2.03 -14.82
N PHE A 412 10.66 -1.04 -14.76
CA PHE A 412 9.45 -1.12 -13.92
C PHE A 412 8.52 -2.26 -14.36
N VAL A 413 8.31 -2.40 -15.68
CA VAL A 413 7.49 -3.49 -16.24
C VAL A 413 8.11 -4.85 -15.92
N GLN A 414 9.42 -4.99 -16.10
CA GLN A 414 10.17 -6.20 -15.78
C GLN A 414 10.05 -6.54 -14.28
N ALA A 415 10.24 -5.56 -13.38
CA ALA A 415 10.15 -5.80 -11.93
C ALA A 415 8.76 -6.26 -11.49
N ILE A 416 7.68 -5.73 -12.10
CA ILE A 416 6.30 -6.19 -11.84
C ILE A 416 6.09 -7.61 -12.38
N ALA A 417 6.61 -7.92 -13.57
CA ALA A 417 6.53 -9.25 -14.15
C ALA A 417 7.31 -10.27 -13.31
N ASP A 418 8.52 -9.92 -12.86
CA ASP A 418 9.36 -10.70 -11.96
C ASP A 418 8.63 -10.99 -10.65
N ALA A 419 7.99 -9.99 -10.04
CA ALA A 419 7.17 -10.19 -8.85
C ALA A 419 6.01 -11.17 -9.09
N CYS A 420 5.36 -11.09 -10.25
CA CYS A 420 4.25 -11.98 -10.62
C CYS A 420 4.70 -13.44 -10.84
N VAL A 421 5.90 -13.69 -11.39
CA VAL A 421 6.43 -15.05 -11.52
C VAL A 421 7.05 -15.55 -10.21
N GLN A 422 7.59 -14.66 -9.37
CA GLN A 422 8.08 -14.97 -8.03
C GLN A 422 6.96 -15.46 -7.12
N SER A 423 5.78 -14.87 -7.23
CA SER A 423 4.54 -15.36 -6.61
C SER A 423 4.21 -16.82 -6.95
N GLN A 424 4.70 -17.32 -8.09
CA GLN A 424 4.46 -18.67 -8.59
C GLN A 424 5.60 -19.66 -8.39
N GLY A 425 6.76 -19.23 -7.90
CA GLY A 425 7.90 -20.14 -7.72
C GLY A 425 9.16 -19.73 -8.46
N ARG A 426 9.07 -18.87 -9.48
CA ARG A 426 10.14 -18.60 -10.45
C ARG A 426 10.85 -17.28 -10.15
N PRO A 427 12.17 -17.17 -10.36
CA PRO A 427 12.92 -15.97 -9.96
C PRO A 427 12.75 -14.77 -10.90
N ARG A 428 12.55 -15.00 -12.20
CA ARG A 428 12.54 -13.94 -13.23
C ARG A 428 11.60 -14.29 -14.37
N ALA A 429 10.92 -13.29 -14.91
CA ALA A 429 9.99 -13.40 -16.02
C ALA A 429 10.71 -13.29 -17.35
N GLU A 430 10.23 -14.03 -18.34
CA GLU A 430 10.72 -13.94 -19.71
C GLU A 430 10.12 -12.74 -20.45
N SER A 431 10.80 -12.23 -21.48
CA SER A 431 10.34 -11.07 -22.27
C SER A 431 8.92 -11.25 -22.85
N ALA A 432 8.52 -12.48 -23.14
CA ALA A 432 7.18 -12.80 -23.64
C ALA A 432 6.08 -12.71 -22.56
N GLU A 433 6.44 -12.80 -21.28
CA GLU A 433 5.51 -12.77 -20.15
C GLU A 433 5.22 -11.33 -19.65
N LEU A 434 6.02 -10.34 -20.09
CA LEU A 434 5.88 -8.95 -19.65
C LEU A 434 4.48 -8.37 -19.94
N ARG A 435 3.95 -8.61 -21.15
CA ARG A 435 2.58 -8.21 -21.53
C ARG A 435 1.51 -8.86 -20.65
N ALA A 436 1.76 -10.08 -20.16
CA ALA A 436 0.81 -10.77 -19.30
C ALA A 436 0.73 -10.11 -17.91
N ALA A 437 1.80 -9.48 -17.43
CA ALA A 437 1.82 -8.76 -16.15
C ALA A 437 1.34 -7.30 -16.29
N VAL A 438 1.79 -6.60 -17.33
CA VAL A 438 1.47 -5.19 -17.61
C VAL A 438 1.10 -5.04 -19.08
N SER A 439 -0.07 -4.50 -19.39
CA SER A 439 -0.49 -4.28 -20.79
C SER A 439 -0.34 -2.84 -21.25
N HIS A 440 -0.46 -1.88 -20.33
CA HIS A 440 -0.32 -0.45 -20.63
C HIS A 440 0.57 0.24 -19.60
N VAL A 441 1.37 1.21 -20.05
CA VAL A 441 2.18 2.08 -19.22
C VAL A 441 1.73 3.52 -19.46
N VAL A 442 1.22 4.16 -18.40
CA VAL A 442 0.88 5.58 -18.40
C VAL A 442 2.04 6.36 -17.79
N TYR A 443 2.49 7.40 -18.47
CA TYR A 443 3.66 8.17 -18.05
C TYR A 443 3.51 9.66 -18.35
N MET A 444 4.40 10.45 -17.76
CA MET A 444 4.60 11.87 -18.03
C MET A 444 6.01 12.07 -18.58
N ASP A 445 6.26 13.18 -19.27
CA ASP A 445 7.62 13.59 -19.62
C ASP A 445 8.05 14.72 -18.67
N GLY A 446 9.27 14.61 -18.14
CA GLY A 446 9.82 15.59 -17.24
C GLY A 446 11.22 15.20 -16.77
N GLU A 447 11.90 16.15 -16.14
CA GLU A 447 13.18 15.90 -15.49
C GLU A 447 12.98 14.99 -14.26
N GLY A 448 13.85 13.99 -14.12
CA GLY A 448 13.79 13.01 -13.02
C GLY A 448 12.73 11.91 -13.19
N VAL A 449 11.85 11.99 -14.20
CA VAL A 449 10.85 10.95 -14.51
C VAL A 449 11.52 9.75 -15.18
N PRO A 450 11.04 8.49 -14.96
CA PRO A 450 11.59 7.33 -15.65
C PRO A 450 11.57 7.51 -17.17
N LYS A 451 12.70 7.29 -17.82
CA LYS A 451 12.80 7.39 -19.29
C LYS A 451 11.92 6.32 -19.95
N VAL A 452 11.09 6.74 -20.90
CA VAL A 452 10.18 5.86 -21.62
C VAL A 452 10.61 5.73 -23.08
N ASP A 453 10.90 4.50 -23.49
CA ASP A 453 11.15 4.14 -24.88
C ASP A 453 9.94 3.35 -25.40
N ARG A 454 9.20 3.97 -26.31
CA ARG A 454 7.95 3.41 -26.84
C ARG A 454 8.18 2.21 -27.74
N GLU A 455 9.28 2.17 -28.48
CA GLU A 455 9.59 1.08 -29.39
C GLU A 455 10.02 -0.16 -28.61
N GLU A 456 10.80 0.03 -27.54
CA GLU A 456 11.16 -1.03 -26.60
C GLU A 456 9.94 -1.64 -25.90
N LEU A 457 9.02 -0.81 -25.39
CA LEU A 457 7.77 -1.29 -24.80
C LEU A 457 6.87 -1.99 -25.83
N ALA A 458 6.76 -1.45 -27.05
CA ALA A 458 5.96 -2.07 -28.12
C ALA A 458 6.50 -3.45 -28.54
N ARG A 459 7.82 -3.65 -28.54
CA ARG A 459 8.45 -4.96 -28.84
C ARG A 459 8.07 -6.05 -27.85
N VAL A 460 7.86 -5.72 -26.59
CA VAL A 460 7.36 -6.65 -25.56
C VAL A 460 5.83 -6.66 -25.46
N GLY A 461 5.14 -5.96 -26.36
CA GLY A 461 3.69 -5.91 -26.43
C GLY A 461 3.03 -5.03 -25.37
N VAL A 462 3.73 -4.02 -24.84
CA VAL A 462 3.22 -3.07 -23.85
C VAL A 462 2.95 -1.72 -24.51
N GLU A 463 1.73 -1.21 -24.36
CA GLU A 463 1.33 0.08 -24.95
C GLU A 463 1.69 1.25 -24.03
N ALA A 464 2.35 2.28 -24.57
CA ALA A 464 2.77 3.44 -23.79
C ALA A 464 1.88 4.66 -24.07
N ILE A 465 1.24 5.19 -23.02
CA ILE A 465 0.30 6.33 -23.10
C ILE A 465 0.91 7.53 -22.37
N LYS A 466 1.21 8.58 -23.13
CA LYS A 466 1.73 9.83 -22.58
C LYS A 466 0.59 10.69 -22.03
N THR A 467 0.81 11.28 -20.87
CA THR A 467 -0.11 12.20 -20.19
C THR A 467 0.62 13.44 -19.70
N HIS A 468 -0.16 14.43 -19.24
CA HIS A 468 0.37 15.70 -18.76
C HIS A 468 0.50 15.68 -17.24
N GLY A 469 1.60 16.27 -16.75
CA GLY A 469 1.83 16.54 -15.34
C GLY A 469 1.81 18.03 -15.05
N ARG A 470 1.48 18.39 -13.80
CA ARG A 470 1.66 19.73 -13.25
C ARG A 470 2.78 19.68 -12.22
N ARG A 471 3.66 20.67 -12.23
CA ARG A 471 4.62 20.86 -11.13
C ARG A 471 3.91 21.50 -9.94
N THR A 472 4.08 20.94 -8.76
CA THR A 472 3.63 21.55 -7.52
C THR A 472 4.51 22.74 -7.14
N ILE A 473 4.07 23.51 -6.14
CA ILE A 473 4.84 24.62 -5.57
C ILE A 473 6.20 24.11 -5.04
N ASP A 474 6.23 22.87 -4.54
CA ASP A 474 7.42 22.17 -4.05
C ASP A 474 8.30 21.59 -5.18
N GLY A 475 7.96 21.85 -6.45
CA GLY A 475 8.71 21.41 -7.63
C GLY A 475 8.48 19.96 -8.06
N GLU A 476 7.65 19.19 -7.34
CA GLU A 476 7.32 17.80 -7.69
C GLU A 476 6.40 17.73 -8.91
N LEU A 477 6.70 16.84 -9.86
CA LEU A 477 5.82 16.57 -10.99
C LEU A 477 4.72 15.59 -10.57
N ARG A 478 3.46 16.05 -10.57
CA ARG A 478 2.28 15.22 -10.29
C ARG A 478 1.38 15.13 -11.51
N TYR A 479 0.64 14.03 -11.64
CA TYR A 479 -0.31 13.87 -12.72
C TYR A 479 -1.42 14.93 -12.66
N ASP A 480 -1.75 15.50 -13.82
CA ASP A 480 -3.00 16.21 -13.99
C ASP A 480 -4.17 15.22 -13.90
N THR A 481 -5.09 15.43 -12.97
CA THR A 481 -6.17 14.48 -12.67
C THR A 481 -7.13 14.30 -13.83
N GLU A 482 -7.41 15.36 -14.60
CA GLU A 482 -8.30 15.29 -15.77
C GLU A 482 -7.61 14.57 -16.93
N ALA A 483 -6.36 14.90 -17.24
CA ALA A 483 -5.59 14.26 -18.30
C ALA A 483 -5.36 12.76 -18.01
N LEU A 484 -5.02 12.42 -16.78
CA LEU A 484 -4.87 11.03 -16.36
C LEU A 484 -6.22 10.30 -16.41
N GLY A 485 -7.31 10.95 -16.00
CA GLY A 485 -8.65 10.38 -16.11
C GLY A 485 -9.09 10.14 -17.54
N GLY A 486 -8.75 11.04 -18.47
CA GLY A 486 -8.93 10.83 -19.90
C GLY A 486 -8.15 9.62 -20.42
N ALA A 487 -6.87 9.51 -20.07
CA ALA A 487 -6.02 8.39 -20.47
C ALA A 487 -6.53 7.04 -19.94
N LEU A 488 -6.87 6.96 -18.65
CA LEU A 488 -7.46 5.76 -18.07
C LEU A 488 -8.82 5.45 -18.69
N GLY A 489 -9.65 6.47 -18.96
CA GLY A 489 -10.94 6.31 -19.62
C GLY A 489 -10.84 5.74 -21.05
N MET A 490 -9.80 6.09 -21.81
CA MET A 490 -9.53 5.50 -23.12
C MET A 490 -9.22 4.00 -23.02
N VAL A 491 -8.37 3.60 -22.07
CA VAL A 491 -7.97 2.19 -21.89
C VAL A 491 -9.09 1.33 -21.31
N LEU A 492 -9.86 1.89 -20.38
CA LEU A 492 -10.96 1.18 -19.71
C LEU A 492 -12.24 1.13 -20.57
N GLY A 493 -12.28 1.88 -21.68
CA GLY A 493 -13.32 1.78 -22.70
C GLY A 493 -14.55 2.66 -22.44
N ARG A 494 -14.36 3.97 -22.29
CA ARG A 494 -15.47 4.92 -22.12
C ARG A 494 -16.01 5.47 -23.44
N ARG A 495 -17.35 5.51 -23.57
CA ARG A 495 -18.05 6.50 -24.41
C ARG A 495 -17.70 7.89 -23.85
N THR A 496 -17.20 8.75 -24.72
CA THR A 496 -16.57 10.05 -24.44
C THR A 496 -17.30 10.93 -23.41
N PHE A 497 -16.50 11.58 -22.55
CA PHE A 497 -16.91 12.75 -21.77
C PHE A 497 -17.52 13.79 -22.73
N GLY A 498 -18.62 14.42 -22.30
CA GLY A 498 -19.44 15.35 -23.06
C GLY A 498 -18.71 16.25 -24.06
N ASP A 499 -18.65 15.79 -25.31
CA ASP A 499 -18.68 16.66 -26.47
C ASP A 499 -20.14 17.12 -26.62
N ARG A 500 -20.52 18.13 -25.85
CA ARG A 500 -21.77 18.87 -26.11
C ARG A 500 -21.56 19.64 -27.40
N SER A 501 -21.88 18.97 -28.50
CA SER A 501 -22.49 19.54 -29.69
C SER A 501 -21.98 20.93 -30.10
N ARG A 502 -20.85 20.96 -30.81
CA ARG A 502 -20.65 21.91 -31.92
C ARG A 502 -20.18 21.17 -33.17
N ARG A 503 -21.04 20.28 -33.68
CA ARG A 503 -21.07 19.98 -35.11
C ARG A 503 -21.70 21.17 -35.82
N ASN A 504 -20.91 22.17 -36.18
CA ASN A 504 -21.21 23.02 -37.33
C ASN A 504 -20.48 22.44 -38.53
N THR A 505 -21.12 21.47 -39.19
CA THR A 505 -20.94 21.29 -40.62
C THR A 505 -21.99 22.14 -41.31
N LEU A 506 -21.53 23.10 -42.12
CA LEU A 506 -22.02 23.27 -43.49
C LEU A 506 -21.00 24.11 -44.25
N GLU A 507 -20.24 23.43 -45.11
CA GLU A 507 -19.63 24.04 -46.28
C GLU A 507 -20.74 24.56 -47.21
N ARG A 508 -20.64 25.82 -47.61
CA ARG A 508 -20.68 26.27 -49.01
C ARG A 508 -20.23 27.71 -49.13
#